data_AF-A0A0C3S163-F1
#
_entry.id   AF-A0A0C3S163-F1
#
_cell.length_a   1.000
_cell.length_b   1.000
_cell.length_c   1.000
_cell.angle_alpha   90.00
_cell.angle_beta   90.00
_cell.angle_gamma   90.00
#
_symmetry.space_group_name_H-M   'P 1'
#
loop_
_entity.id
_entity.type
_entity.pdbx_description
1 polymer ?
#
loop_
_entity_poly.entity_id
_entity_poly.type
_entity_poly.pdbx_seq_one_letter_code
_entity_poly.pdbx_strand_id
1 'polypeptide(L)' 'MFVFTGKFDWLSYSSNDTMTIVAPGVLDTNQPIWGFWQWTVDAKGVAKPNVVQLGKATSVGPP' A
#
# COMPACT_ATOMS: atom_id res chain seq x y z
N MET A 1 8.83 -4.37 13.44
CA MET A 1 8.27 -4.31 12.09
C MET A 1 6.77 -4.26 12.23
N PHE A 2 6.11 -3.33 11.57
CA PHE A 2 4.66 -3.24 11.54
C PHE A 2 4.14 -3.81 10.23
N VAL A 3 3.09 -4.61 10.30
CA VAL A 3 2.40 -5.17 9.14
C VAL A 3 0.92 -4.83 9.30
N PHE A 4 0.40 -4.07 8.35
CA PHE A 4 -1.00 -3.69 8.30
C PHE A 4 -1.63 -4.39 7.12
N THR A 5 -2.74 -5.09 7.32
CA THR A 5 -3.51 -5.69 6.23
C THR A 5 -4.96 -5.27 6.38
N GLY A 6 -5.57 -4.86 5.28
CA GLY A 6 -6.92 -4.37 5.29
C GLY A 6 -7.57 -4.39 3.91
N LYS A 7 -8.81 -3.88 3.88
CA LYS A 7 -9.53 -3.66 2.64
C LYS A 7 -9.15 -2.33 2.01
N PHE A 8 -9.07 -2.35 0.69
CA PHE A 8 -8.64 -1.24 -0.14
C PHE A 8 -9.68 -0.98 -1.22
N ASP A 9 -10.31 0.16 -1.11
CA ASP A 9 -11.24 0.70 -2.10
C ASP A 9 -10.64 1.98 -2.67
N TRP A 10 -10.58 2.06 -4.00
CA TRP A 10 -9.98 3.21 -4.69
C TRP A 10 -10.62 3.41 -6.05
N LEU A 11 -11.51 4.41 -6.10
CA LEU A 11 -12.27 4.77 -7.30
C LEU A 11 -12.89 3.52 -7.93
N SER A 12 -12.80 3.38 -9.25
CA SER A 12 -13.23 2.19 -10.00
C SER A 12 -12.11 1.14 -10.17
N TYR A 13 -10.89 1.41 -9.70
CA TYR A 13 -9.73 0.54 -9.90
C TYR A 13 -9.64 -0.57 -8.85
N SER A 14 -10.10 -0.27 -7.63
CA SER A 14 -10.10 -1.21 -6.50
C SER A 14 -11.47 -1.23 -5.85
N SER A 15 -12.02 -2.43 -5.69
CA SER A 15 -13.29 -2.66 -4.99
C SER A 15 -13.13 -3.85 -4.04
N ASN A 16 -13.07 -3.57 -2.75
CA ASN A 16 -12.91 -4.53 -1.65
C ASN A 16 -11.67 -5.45 -1.80
N ASP A 17 -10.64 -4.96 -2.48
CA ASP A 17 -9.38 -5.69 -2.65
C ASP A 17 -8.59 -5.68 -1.33
N THR A 18 -7.66 -6.61 -1.20
CA THR A 18 -6.79 -6.68 -0.01
C THR A 18 -5.49 -5.93 -0.29
N MET A 19 -5.10 -5.06 0.64
CA MET A 19 -3.79 -4.40 0.64
C MET A 19 -3.03 -4.72 1.93
N THR A 20 -1.73 -4.96 1.78
CA THR A 20 -0.78 -5.10 2.88
C THR A 20 0.27 -4.00 2.81
N ILE A 21 0.50 -3.33 3.94
CA ILE A 21 1.57 -2.36 4.12
C ILE A 21 2.57 -2.92 5.13
N VAL A 22 3.84 -2.95 4.78
CA VAL A 22 4.95 -3.33 5.65
C VAL A 22 5.79 -2.10 5.95
N ALA A 23 5.99 -1.82 7.23
CA ALA A 23 6.78 -0.70 7.71
C ALA A 23 7.82 -1.15 8.76
N PRO A 24 8.94 -0.42 8.91
CA PRO A 24 9.96 -0.71 9.90
C PRO A 24 9.41 -0.59 11.32
N GLY A 25 10.10 -1.17 12.30
CA GLY A 25 9.66 -1.14 13.70
C GLY A 25 9.65 0.24 14.36
N VAL A 26 10.28 1.22 13.70
CA VAL A 26 10.21 2.63 14.05
C VAL A 26 9.79 3.38 12.77
N LEU A 27 8.71 4.15 12.87
CA LEU A 27 8.28 5.03 11.79
C LEU A 27 9.08 6.33 11.88
N ASP A 28 9.92 6.58 10.89
CA ASP A 28 10.69 7.81 10.75
C ASP A 28 10.75 8.19 9.26
N THR A 29 11.09 9.45 9.02
CA THR A 29 11.40 9.96 7.69
C THR A 29 12.53 9.16 7.04
N ASN A 30 12.47 8.99 5.72
CA ASN A 30 13.40 8.21 4.90
C ASN A 30 13.47 6.69 5.18
N GLN A 31 12.69 6.17 6.13
CA GLN A 31 12.55 4.73 6.28
C GLN A 31 11.70 4.14 5.14
N PRO A 32 12.06 2.96 4.62
CA PRO A 32 11.32 2.33 3.52
C PRO A 32 9.95 1.83 4.00
N ILE A 33 8.92 2.03 3.18
CA ILE A 33 7.58 1.47 3.38
C ILE A 33 7.20 0.71 2.12
N TRP A 34 6.72 -0.53 2.27
CA TRP A 34 6.28 -1.35 1.15
C TRP A 34 4.76 -1.47 1.16
N GLY A 35 4.14 -1.24 -0.01
CA GLY A 35 2.74 -1.55 -0.27
C GLY A 35 2.61 -2.72 -1.24
N PHE A 36 1.70 -3.63 -0.93
CA PHE A 36 1.34 -4.78 -1.75
C PHE A 36 -0.16 -4.84 -1.90
N TRP A 37 -0.67 -4.90 -3.13
CA TRP A 37 -2.08 -5.11 -3.38
C TRP A 37 -2.31 -5.72 -4.76
N GLN A 38 -3.53 -6.17 -5.00
CA GLN A 38 -4.00 -6.59 -6.31
C GLN A 38 -5.16 -5.69 -6.71
N TRP A 39 -5.10 -5.05 -7.87
CA TRP A 39 -6.21 -4.22 -8.36
C TRP A 39 -7.38 -5.08 -8.78
N THR A 40 -8.61 -4.60 -8.65
CA THR A 40 -9.73 -5.18 -9.40
C THR A 40 -9.51 -4.99 -10.89
N VAL A 41 -9.14 -3.78 -11.30
CA VAL A 41 -8.70 -3.44 -12.65
C VAL A 41 -7.71 -2.27 -12.62
N ASP A 42 -6.61 -2.35 -13.36
CA ASP A 42 -5.67 -1.23 -13.45
C ASP A 42 -6.10 -0.16 -14.46
N ALA A 43 -5.33 0.93 -14.53
CA ALA A 43 -5.59 2.03 -15.47
C ALA A 43 -5.48 1.64 -16.95
N LYS A 44 -4.97 0.45 -17.28
CA LYS A 44 -4.89 -0.09 -18.64
C LYS A 44 -6.02 -1.07 -18.94
N GLY A 45 -6.93 -1.30 -17.99
CA GLY A 45 -8.03 -2.26 -18.13
C GLY A 45 -7.61 -3.71 -17.84
N VAL A 46 -6.42 -3.95 -17.30
CA VAL A 46 -5.99 -5.30 -16.91
C VAL A 46 -6.63 -5.66 -15.58
N ALA A 47 -7.37 -6.77 -15.56
CA ALA A 47 -8.01 -7.27 -14.35
C ALA A 47 -7.01 -8.01 -13.45
N LYS A 48 -7.12 -7.81 -12.13
CA LYS A 48 -6.32 -8.51 -11.11
C LYS A 48 -4.78 -8.45 -11.24
N PRO A 49 -4.14 -7.35 -11.72
CA PRO A 49 -2.70 -7.22 -11.67
C PRO A 49 -2.21 -6.97 -10.24
N ASN A 50 -1.14 -7.66 -9.86
CA ASN A 50 -0.45 -7.45 -8.60
C ASN A 50 0.45 -6.22 -8.68
N VAL A 51 0.54 -5.48 -7.59
CA VAL A 51 1.42 -4.32 -7.45
C VAL A 51 2.28 -4.45 -6.21
N VAL A 52 3.54 -4.05 -6.39
CA VAL A 52 4.48 -3.75 -5.32
C VAL A 52 4.90 -2.31 -5.48
N GLN A 53 4.76 -1.52 -4.41
CA GLN A 53 5.23 -0.14 -4.40
C GLN A 53 6.14 0.08 -3.21
N LEU A 54 7.34 0.58 -3.50
CA LEU A 54 8.28 1.06 -2.49
C LEU A 54 8.11 2.58 -2.35
N GLY A 55 7.90 3.02 -1.12
CA GLY A 55 7.85 4.42 -0.75
C GLY A 55 8.74 4.71 0.46
N LYS A 56 8.73 5.96 0.88
CA LYS A 56 9.33 6.41 2.13
C LYS A 56 8.45 7.49 2.75
N ALA A 57 8.42 7.55 4.07
CA ALA A 57 7.78 8.66 4.75
C ALA A 57 8.59 9.94 4.52
N THR A 58 7.91 11.03 4.13
CA THR A 58 8.49 12.38 4.01
C THR A 58 8.24 13.23 5.25
N SER A 59 7.26 12.84 6.06
CA SER A 59 6.96 13.40 7.37
C SER A 59 6.38 12.29 8.25
N VAL A 60 6.57 12.41 9.56
CA VAL A 60 5.96 11.55 10.57
C VAL A 60 5.23 12.44 11.58
N GLY A 61 4.06 11.99 12.02
CA GLY A 61 3.31 12.69 13.06
C GLY A 61 4.02 12.63 14.42
N PRO A 62 3.67 13.51 15.36
CA PRO A 62 4.11 13.34 16.75
C PRO A 62 3.70 11.96 17.27
N PRO A 63 4.50 11.38 18.19
CA PRO A 63 4.19 10.10 18.83
C PRO A 63 2.90 10.15 19.65
#